data_AF-A0A0B6YZJ8-F1
#
_entry.id   AF-A0A0B6YZJ8-F1
#
_cell.length_a   1.000
_cell.length_b   1.000
_cell.length_c   1.000
_cell.angle_alpha   90.00
_cell.angle_beta   90.00
_cell.angle_gamma   90.00
#
_symmetry.space_group_name_H-M   'P 1'
#
loop_
_entity.id
_entity.type
_entity.pdbx_description
1 polymer ?
#
loop_
_entity_poly.entity_id
_entity_poly.type
_entity_poly.pdbx_seq_one_letter_code
_entity_poly.pdbx_strand_id
1 'polypeptide(L)'
;ANSSEILHMFKQDRDVHPLSGISQEMLAEAVQAAFHHLVRCLQGDLQRVMPAFLDPSDASDGDDEMGHRYNMGRPTLDDVLDTLSAAMTLLRRCRVNAALTIQLFSQLFHFINMWLFNILVTEPQLTLCTRTWGSLLKRRLARVETWAEKQGLELAADCHLCRIIQAAHLLQAPKSSADDITTISSTCFKLNSLQLHCLLTRYIPEANEPPVSSSFVDRVVAIAENMADELTRSDEREVRLEEDSD
;
A
#
# COMPACT_ATOMS: atom_id res chain seq x y z
N ALA A 1 8.04 -12.76 19.47
CA ALA A 1 7.34 -13.17 20.70
C ALA A 1 8.33 -13.47 21.82
N ASN A 2 8.99 -14.64 21.84
CA ASN A 2 9.85 -15.02 22.97
C ASN A 2 10.92 -13.96 23.31
N SER A 3 11.73 -13.52 22.34
CA SER A 3 12.78 -12.52 22.60
C SER A 3 12.24 -11.17 23.04
N SER A 4 11.09 -10.73 22.50
CA SER A 4 10.46 -9.46 22.87
C SER A 4 9.87 -9.50 24.28
N GLU A 5 9.26 -10.63 24.67
CA GLU A 5 8.71 -10.81 26.01
C GLU A 5 9.81 -10.96 27.07
N ILE A 6 10.89 -11.70 26.79
CA ILE A 6 12.04 -11.80 27.70
C ILE A 6 12.71 -10.44 27.88
N LEU A 7 12.89 -9.69 26.79
CA LEU A 7 13.43 -8.33 26.86
C LEU A 7 12.55 -7.42 27.71
N HIS A 8 11.23 -7.49 27.51
CA HIS A 8 10.27 -6.73 28.30
C HIS A 8 10.34 -7.09 29.79
N MET A 9 10.42 -8.39 30.12
CA MET A 9 10.60 -8.88 31.48
C MET A 9 11.90 -8.33 32.11
N PHE A 10 13.03 -8.39 31.40
CA PHE A 10 14.31 -7.86 31.90
C PHE A 10 14.27 -6.35 32.14
N LYS A 11 13.51 -5.60 31.32
CA LYS A 11 13.34 -4.16 31.50
C LYS A 11 12.44 -3.79 32.67
N GLN A 12 11.44 -4.61 32.99
CA GLN A 12 10.49 -4.34 34.06
C GLN A 12 10.94 -4.85 35.43
N ASP A 13 11.76 -5.89 35.47
CA ASP A 13 12.22 -6.49 36.72
C ASP A 13 13.26 -5.61 37.40
N ARG A 14 12.99 -5.22 38.65
CA ARG A 14 13.82 -4.28 39.41
C ARG A 14 15.22 -4.81 39.72
N ASP A 15 15.36 -6.12 39.87
CA ASP A 15 16.61 -6.75 40.32
C ASP A 15 17.46 -7.20 39.12
N VAL A 16 16.80 -7.70 38.07
CA VAL A 16 17.46 -8.15 36.84
C VAL A 16 17.83 -6.98 35.93
N HIS A 17 17.03 -5.91 35.87
CA HIS A 17 17.29 -4.75 35.00
C HIS A 17 18.71 -4.17 35.11
N PRO A 18 19.22 -3.81 36.31
CA PRO A 18 20.55 -3.21 36.43
C PRO A 18 21.71 -4.18 36.10
N LEU A 19 21.47 -5.50 36.13
CA LEU A 19 22.49 -6.52 35.92
C LEU A 19 22.51 -7.09 34.49
N SER A 20 21.47 -6.85 33.70
CA SER A 20 21.24 -7.52 32.42
C SER A 20 21.48 -6.63 31.19
N GLY A 21 22.18 -5.49 31.31
CA GLY A 21 22.36 -4.53 30.23
C GLY A 21 22.80 -5.14 28.89
N ILE A 22 23.88 -5.94 28.89
CA ILE A 22 24.38 -6.62 27.68
C ILE A 22 23.34 -7.59 27.12
N SER A 23 22.66 -8.35 27.98
CA SER A 23 21.62 -9.29 27.55
C SER A 23 20.40 -8.58 26.98
N GLN A 24 20.01 -7.42 27.52
CA GLN A 24 18.93 -6.60 26.97
C GLN A 24 19.26 -6.06 25.58
N GLU A 25 20.51 -5.63 25.35
CA GLU A 25 20.99 -5.20 24.04
C GLU A 25 20.96 -6.36 23.03
N MET A 26 21.55 -7.50 23.38
CA MET A 26 21.53 -8.71 22.54
C MET A 26 20.10 -9.16 22.20
N LEU A 27 19.18 -9.12 23.17
CA LEU A 27 17.78 -9.46 22.95
C LEU A 27 17.08 -8.42 22.05
N ALA A 28 17.38 -7.13 22.19
CA ALA A 28 16.84 -6.08 21.33
C ALA A 28 17.29 -6.27 19.87
N GLU A 29 18.57 -6.53 19.65
CA GLU A 29 19.11 -6.87 18.33
C GLU A 29 18.44 -8.12 17.76
N ALA A 30 18.27 -9.17 18.57
CA ALA A 30 17.59 -10.39 18.15
C ALA A 30 16.12 -10.16 17.77
N VAL A 31 15.40 -9.31 18.52
CA VAL A 31 14.02 -8.90 18.18
C VAL A 31 13.99 -8.17 16.85
N GLN A 32 14.88 -7.19 16.67
CA GLN A 32 14.98 -6.41 15.44
C GLN A 32 15.34 -7.30 14.25
N ALA A 33 16.33 -8.17 14.37
CA ALA A 33 16.73 -9.09 13.31
C ALA A 33 15.59 -10.06 12.95
N ALA A 34 14.93 -10.67 13.94
CA ALA A 34 13.82 -11.59 13.71
C ALA A 34 12.63 -10.89 13.05
N PHE A 35 12.33 -9.65 13.47
CA PHE A 35 11.27 -8.84 12.88
C PHE A 35 11.56 -8.54 11.39
N HIS A 36 12.76 -8.06 11.06
CA HIS A 36 13.15 -7.78 9.67
C HIS A 36 13.09 -9.03 8.79
N HIS A 37 13.54 -10.19 9.29
CA HIS A 37 13.45 -11.43 8.53
C HIS A 37 12.00 -11.86 8.31
N LEU A 38 11.15 -11.76 9.33
CA LEU A 38 9.73 -12.09 9.22
C LEU A 38 9.03 -11.22 8.17
N VAL A 39 9.29 -9.90 8.20
CA VAL A 39 8.75 -8.96 7.21
C VAL A 39 9.19 -9.34 5.81
N ARG A 40 10.49 -9.58 5.59
CA ARG A 40 11.02 -9.96 4.27
C ARG A 40 10.39 -11.26 3.76
N CYS A 41 10.21 -12.25 4.63
CA CYS A 41 9.54 -13.50 4.25
C CYS A 41 8.10 -13.23 3.80
N LEU A 42 7.33 -12.47 4.58
CA LEU A 42 5.93 -12.18 4.27
C LEU A 42 5.77 -11.28 3.04
N GLN A 43 6.64 -10.28 2.84
CA GLN A 43 6.69 -9.51 1.61
C GLN A 43 7.02 -10.40 0.41
N GLY A 44 7.95 -11.35 0.57
CA GLY A 44 8.29 -12.32 -0.47
C GLY A 44 7.14 -13.28 -0.82
N ASP A 45 6.33 -13.68 0.16
CA ASP A 45 5.12 -14.46 -0.08
C ASP A 45 4.04 -13.61 -0.77
N LEU A 46 3.82 -12.39 -0.28
CA LEU A 46 2.88 -11.44 -0.83
C LEU A 46 3.22 -11.07 -2.29
N GLN A 47 4.50 -10.86 -2.60
CA GLN A 47 4.97 -10.55 -3.96
C GLN A 47 4.56 -11.61 -4.99
N ARG A 48 4.46 -12.90 -4.60
CA ARG A 48 4.04 -13.97 -5.51
C ARG A 48 2.56 -13.88 -5.90
N VAL A 49 1.75 -13.28 -5.04
CA VAL A 49 0.29 -13.14 -5.23
C VAL A 49 -0.13 -11.74 -5.67
N MET A 50 0.74 -10.72 -5.52
CA MET A 50 0.49 -9.35 -5.98
C MET A 50 0.01 -9.21 -7.44
N PRO A 51 0.44 -10.03 -8.42
CA PRO A 51 -0.08 -9.97 -9.79
C PRO A 51 -1.61 -10.12 -9.89
N ALA A 52 -2.27 -10.68 -8.87
CA ALA A 52 -3.73 -10.73 -8.78
C ALA A 52 -4.40 -9.35 -8.93
N PHE A 53 -3.78 -8.28 -8.43
CA PHE A 53 -4.29 -6.92 -8.57
C PHE A 53 -4.31 -6.42 -10.01
N LEU A 54 -3.49 -7.00 -10.89
CA LEU A 54 -3.34 -6.59 -12.28
C LEU A 54 -4.22 -7.40 -13.23
N ASP A 55 -4.91 -8.44 -12.76
CA ASP A 55 -5.76 -9.26 -13.62
C ASP A 55 -6.93 -8.40 -14.17
N PRO A 56 -7.10 -8.29 -15.50
CA PRO A 56 -8.17 -7.47 -16.08
C PRO A 56 -9.56 -8.09 -15.93
N SER A 57 -9.66 -9.36 -15.53
CA SER A 57 -10.94 -10.04 -15.34
C SER A 57 -11.60 -9.64 -14.02
N ASP A 58 -12.86 -9.22 -14.11
CA ASP A 58 -13.72 -8.96 -12.94
C ASP A 58 -14.23 -10.28 -12.33
N ALA A 59 -14.19 -11.38 -13.10
CA ALA A 59 -14.74 -12.67 -12.72
C ALA A 59 -14.00 -13.37 -11.57
N SER A 60 -12.77 -12.97 -11.25
CA SER A 60 -12.00 -13.53 -10.13
C SER A 60 -12.26 -12.86 -8.79
N ASP A 61 -13.08 -11.79 -8.75
CA ASP A 61 -13.37 -11.02 -7.54
C ASP A 61 -14.72 -11.37 -6.89
N GLY A 62 -15.48 -12.32 -7.47
CA GLY A 62 -16.74 -12.84 -6.94
C GLY A 62 -16.60 -14.22 -6.30
N ASP A 63 -17.41 -14.48 -5.28
CA ASP A 63 -17.53 -15.73 -4.49
C ASP A 63 -18.02 -16.95 -5.32
N ASP A 64 -17.97 -16.87 -6.66
CA ASP A 64 -18.42 -17.92 -7.56
C ASP A 64 -17.35 -19.03 -7.63
N GLU A 65 -17.61 -20.16 -6.95
CA GLU A 65 -16.81 -21.40 -7.03
C GLU A 65 -16.51 -21.86 -8.47
N MET A 66 -17.31 -21.42 -9.44
CA MET A 66 -17.12 -21.71 -10.87
C MET A 66 -15.98 -20.91 -11.51
N GLY A 67 -15.69 -19.70 -11.03
CA GLY A 67 -14.59 -18.84 -11.51
C GLY A 67 -13.21 -19.39 -11.14
N HIS A 68 -13.08 -19.98 -9.94
CA HIS A 68 -11.83 -20.63 -9.51
C HIS A 68 -11.42 -21.82 -10.39
N ARG A 69 -12.39 -22.53 -11.00
CA ARG A 69 -12.10 -23.71 -11.85
C ARG A 69 -11.47 -23.37 -13.19
N TYR A 70 -11.58 -22.12 -13.67
CA TYR A 70 -10.96 -21.66 -14.91
C TYR A 70 -9.67 -20.86 -14.66
N ASN A 71 -9.32 -20.62 -13.40
CA ASN A 71 -8.12 -19.87 -13.07
C ASN A 71 -6.89 -20.79 -13.20
N MET A 72 -6.20 -20.69 -14.33
CA MET A 72 -5.02 -21.47 -14.72
C MET A 72 -3.80 -21.17 -13.81
N GLY A 73 -3.88 -21.49 -12.52
CA GLY A 73 -2.80 -21.29 -11.55
C GLY A 73 -2.34 -19.85 -11.36
N ARG A 74 -3.15 -18.86 -11.77
CA ARG A 74 -2.87 -17.44 -11.53
C ARG A 74 -3.38 -17.05 -10.15
N PRO A 75 -2.65 -16.20 -9.41
CA PRO A 75 -3.12 -15.76 -8.10
C PRO A 75 -4.40 -14.91 -8.23
N THR A 76 -5.31 -15.07 -7.28
CA THR A 76 -6.51 -14.22 -7.11
C THR A 76 -6.31 -13.21 -5.99
N LEU A 77 -7.24 -12.26 -5.86
CA LEU A 77 -7.23 -11.37 -4.71
C LEU A 77 -7.48 -12.13 -3.40
N ASP A 78 -8.18 -13.27 -3.44
CA ASP A 78 -8.32 -14.14 -2.26
C ASP A 78 -6.96 -14.67 -1.79
N ASP A 79 -6.06 -15.04 -2.70
CA ASP A 79 -4.70 -15.47 -2.33
C ASP A 79 -3.92 -14.36 -1.60
N VAL A 80 -4.15 -13.09 -1.95
CA VAL A 80 -3.60 -11.93 -1.23
C VAL A 80 -4.18 -11.84 0.18
N LEU A 81 -5.50 -11.91 0.32
CA LEU A 81 -6.19 -11.82 1.61
C LEU A 81 -5.88 -13.02 2.51
N ASP A 82 -5.70 -14.21 1.92
CA ASP A 82 -5.30 -15.43 2.61
C ASP A 82 -3.87 -15.34 3.11
N THR A 83 -2.95 -14.75 2.33
CA THR A 83 -1.58 -14.47 2.77
C THR A 83 -1.57 -13.55 4.00
N LEU A 84 -2.32 -12.45 3.95
CA LEU A 84 -2.48 -11.52 5.08
C LEU A 84 -3.15 -12.19 6.30
N SER A 85 -4.17 -13.02 6.06
CA SER A 85 -4.89 -13.77 7.11
C SER A 85 -4.02 -14.83 7.78
N ALA A 86 -3.20 -15.53 7.01
CA ALA A 86 -2.25 -16.52 7.50
C ALA A 86 -1.19 -15.84 8.39
N ALA A 87 -0.67 -14.68 7.97
CA ALA A 87 0.24 -13.88 8.79
C ALA A 87 -0.41 -13.46 10.12
N MET A 88 -1.64 -12.92 10.08
CA MET A 88 -2.35 -12.49 11.28
C MET A 88 -2.63 -13.66 12.23
N THR A 89 -3.03 -14.81 11.69
CA THR A 89 -3.26 -16.04 12.44
C THR A 89 -1.98 -16.52 13.12
N LEU A 90 -0.85 -16.49 12.42
CA LEU A 90 0.46 -16.85 12.98
C LEU A 90 0.84 -15.92 14.14
N LEU A 91 0.72 -14.60 13.96
CA LEU A 91 1.06 -13.61 14.99
C LEU A 91 0.20 -13.78 16.25
N ARG A 92 -1.12 -13.99 16.08
CA ARG A 92 -2.04 -14.26 17.18
C ARG A 92 -1.71 -15.57 17.91
N ARG A 93 -1.45 -16.65 17.17
CA ARG A 93 -1.08 -17.95 17.74
C ARG A 93 0.21 -17.88 18.53
N CYS A 94 1.18 -17.12 18.04
CA CYS A 94 2.46 -16.87 18.70
C CYS A 94 2.39 -15.78 19.79
N ARG A 95 1.21 -15.20 20.03
CA ARG A 95 0.98 -14.10 21.00
C ARG A 95 1.99 -12.96 20.83
N VAL A 96 2.23 -12.55 19.60
CA VAL A 96 3.11 -11.42 19.31
C VAL A 96 2.45 -10.14 19.84
N ASN A 97 3.25 -9.25 20.43
CA ASN A 97 2.80 -7.97 20.94
C ASN A 97 2.01 -7.19 19.86
N ALA A 98 0.89 -6.58 20.26
CA ALA A 98 0.03 -5.81 19.36
C ALA A 98 0.79 -4.69 18.63
N ALA A 99 1.72 -3.99 19.30
CA ALA A 99 2.53 -2.95 18.67
C ALA A 99 3.41 -3.50 17.54
N LEU A 100 4.05 -4.66 17.75
CA LEU A 100 4.83 -5.33 16.71
C LEU A 100 3.93 -5.86 15.59
N THR A 101 2.71 -6.29 15.91
CA THR A 101 1.72 -6.73 14.92
C THR A 101 1.31 -5.57 14.01
N ILE A 102 0.98 -4.41 14.59
CA ILE A 102 0.63 -3.19 13.85
C ILE A 102 1.81 -2.75 12.98
N GLN A 103 3.02 -2.70 13.54
CA GLN A 103 4.22 -2.31 12.79
C GLN A 103 4.49 -3.25 11.60
N LEU A 104 4.27 -4.56 11.78
CA LEU A 104 4.45 -5.53 10.69
C LEU A 104 3.43 -5.29 9.57
N PHE A 105 2.15 -5.13 9.91
CA PHE A 105 1.12 -4.88 8.90
C PHE A 105 1.25 -3.52 8.24
N SER A 106 1.73 -2.49 8.95
CA SER A 106 2.15 -1.22 8.35
C SER A 106 3.15 -1.42 7.21
N GLN A 107 4.19 -2.26 7.41
CA GLN A 107 5.17 -2.56 6.36
C GLN A 107 4.59 -3.40 5.21
N LEU A 108 3.62 -4.27 5.48
CA LEU A 108 2.94 -5.02 4.43
C LEU A 108 2.00 -4.14 3.60
N PHE A 109 1.23 -3.24 4.23
CA PHE A 109 0.39 -2.29 3.52
C PHE A 109 1.22 -1.30 2.71
N HIS A 110 2.32 -0.81 3.27
CA HIS A 110 3.27 0.03 2.54
C HIS A 110 3.83 -0.70 1.32
N PHE A 111 4.20 -1.97 1.46
CA PHE A 111 4.63 -2.80 0.34
C PHE A 111 3.56 -2.94 -0.75
N ILE A 112 2.30 -3.20 -0.39
CA ILE A 112 1.18 -3.26 -1.36
C ILE A 112 1.06 -1.93 -2.11
N ASN A 113 1.07 -0.81 -1.36
CA ASN A 113 1.02 0.53 -1.93
C ASN A 113 2.16 0.79 -2.91
N MET A 114 3.40 0.59 -2.47
CA MET A 114 4.60 0.83 -3.28
C MET A 114 4.64 -0.07 -4.51
N TRP A 115 4.35 -1.37 -4.36
CA TRP A 115 4.39 -2.32 -5.47
C TRP A 115 3.38 -1.95 -6.56
N LEU A 116 2.14 -1.68 -6.17
CA LEU A 116 1.08 -1.30 -7.12
C LEU A 116 1.33 0.06 -7.76
N PHE A 117 1.74 1.03 -6.94
CA PHE A 117 1.97 2.39 -7.40
C PHE A 117 3.14 2.45 -8.37
N ASN A 118 4.25 1.76 -8.07
CA ASN A 118 5.42 1.77 -8.93
C ASN A 118 5.10 1.10 -10.27
N ILE A 119 4.42 -0.05 -10.30
CA ILE A 119 3.97 -0.65 -11.57
C ILE A 119 3.11 0.31 -12.38
N LEU A 120 2.20 1.04 -11.75
CA LEU A 120 1.35 2.03 -12.43
C LEU A 120 2.17 3.14 -13.10
N VAL A 121 3.27 3.60 -12.48
CA VAL A 121 4.10 4.70 -13.01
C VAL A 121 5.35 4.25 -13.78
N THR A 122 5.77 2.99 -13.70
CA THR A 122 6.97 2.49 -14.40
C THR A 122 6.66 1.58 -15.59
N GLU A 123 5.49 0.94 -15.64
CA GLU A 123 5.14 -0.06 -16.66
C GLU A 123 4.03 0.43 -17.63
N PRO A 124 4.28 1.45 -18.49
CA PRO A 124 3.26 2.02 -19.37
C PRO A 124 2.66 1.03 -20.37
N GLN A 125 3.40 -0.03 -20.73
CA GLN A 125 2.94 -1.08 -21.64
C GLN A 125 1.77 -1.90 -21.11
N LEU A 126 1.51 -1.86 -19.79
CA LEU A 126 0.35 -2.53 -19.19
C LEU A 126 -0.95 -1.74 -19.37
N THR A 127 -0.89 -0.49 -19.85
CA THR A 127 -2.06 0.34 -20.18
C THR A 127 -3.06 0.50 -19.02
N LEU A 128 -2.55 0.56 -17.79
CA LEU A 128 -3.37 0.55 -16.56
C LEU A 128 -4.04 1.90 -16.26
N CYS A 129 -3.59 3.00 -16.85
CA CYS A 129 -4.13 4.34 -16.60
C CYS A 129 -5.47 4.58 -17.33
N THR A 130 -6.50 3.80 -17.01
CA THR A 130 -7.87 3.94 -17.53
C THR A 130 -8.86 4.08 -16.37
N ARG A 131 -10.05 4.65 -16.62
CA ARG A 131 -11.13 4.69 -15.61
C ARG A 131 -11.55 3.29 -15.17
N THR A 132 -11.74 2.37 -16.12
CA THR A 132 -12.15 0.99 -15.85
C THR A 132 -11.17 0.30 -14.90
N TRP A 133 -9.86 0.40 -15.17
CA TRP A 133 -8.86 -0.18 -14.29
C TRP A 133 -8.80 0.54 -12.94
N GLY A 134 -8.94 1.87 -12.90
CA GLY A 134 -9.06 2.63 -11.65
C GLY A 134 -10.23 2.15 -10.78
N SER A 135 -11.38 1.84 -11.39
CA SER A 135 -12.56 1.28 -10.70
C SER A 135 -12.28 -0.12 -10.15
N LEU A 136 -11.67 -0.99 -10.96
CA LEU A 136 -11.25 -2.33 -10.56
C LEU A 136 -10.28 -2.28 -9.37
N LEU A 137 -9.20 -1.49 -9.49
CA LEU A 137 -8.20 -1.31 -8.45
C LEU A 137 -8.85 -0.81 -7.15
N LYS A 138 -9.73 0.20 -7.21
CA LYS A 138 -10.44 0.72 -6.04
C LYS A 138 -11.27 -0.36 -5.34
N ARG A 139 -12.01 -1.19 -6.08
CA ARG A 139 -12.79 -2.29 -5.50
C ARG A 139 -11.88 -3.32 -4.82
N ARG A 140 -10.74 -3.65 -5.43
CA ARG A 140 -9.77 -4.60 -4.86
C ARG A 140 -9.09 -4.06 -3.59
N LEU A 141 -8.67 -2.80 -3.59
CA LEU A 141 -8.15 -2.13 -2.40
C LEU A 141 -9.19 -2.07 -1.28
N ALA A 142 -10.46 -1.81 -1.60
CA ALA A 142 -11.54 -1.82 -0.60
C ALA A 142 -11.72 -3.17 0.08
N ARG A 143 -11.42 -4.29 -0.60
CA ARG A 143 -11.42 -5.63 0.03
C ARG A 143 -10.27 -5.77 1.04
N VAL A 144 -9.09 -5.21 0.75
CA VAL A 144 -7.96 -5.16 1.69
C VAL A 144 -8.29 -4.27 2.89
N GLU A 145 -8.87 -3.09 2.67
CA GLU A 145 -9.30 -2.17 3.74
C GLU A 145 -10.35 -2.82 4.64
N THR A 146 -11.38 -3.44 4.05
CA THR A 146 -12.42 -4.18 4.79
C THR A 146 -11.83 -5.35 5.58
N TRP A 147 -10.82 -6.04 5.04
CA TRP A 147 -10.12 -7.07 5.77
C TRP A 147 -9.34 -6.49 6.95
N ALA A 148 -8.62 -5.37 6.75
CA ALA A 148 -7.84 -4.71 7.79
C ALA A 148 -8.72 -4.21 8.95
N GLU A 149 -9.87 -3.60 8.64
CA GLU A 149 -10.86 -3.17 9.63
C GLU A 149 -11.34 -4.34 10.49
N LYS A 150 -11.65 -5.50 9.89
CA LYS A 150 -12.03 -6.71 10.63
C LYS A 150 -10.91 -7.24 11.54
N GLN A 151 -9.66 -6.88 11.29
CA GLN A 151 -8.51 -7.24 12.13
C GLN A 151 -8.14 -6.16 13.15
N GLY A 152 -8.76 -4.98 13.14
CA GLY A 152 -8.39 -3.83 13.97
C GLY A 152 -7.14 -3.09 13.47
N LEU A 153 -6.93 -3.08 12.15
CA LEU A 153 -5.76 -2.50 11.47
C LEU A 153 -6.16 -1.36 10.52
N GLU A 154 -7.37 -0.82 10.62
CA GLU A 154 -7.91 0.23 9.76
C GLU A 154 -7.01 1.46 9.68
N LEU A 155 -6.53 1.95 10.82
CA LEU A 155 -5.65 3.14 10.85
C LEU A 155 -4.31 2.91 10.14
N ALA A 156 -3.78 1.68 10.21
CA ALA A 156 -2.55 1.33 9.52
C ALA A 156 -2.80 1.22 8.00
N ALA A 157 -3.91 0.61 7.59
CA ALA A 157 -4.31 0.53 6.19
C ALA A 157 -4.52 1.93 5.59
N ASP A 158 -5.30 2.79 6.26
CA ASP A 158 -5.55 4.17 5.83
C ASP A 158 -4.26 4.97 5.66
N CYS A 159 -3.31 4.79 6.58
CA CYS A 159 -2.04 5.50 6.55
C CYS A 159 -1.16 5.04 5.37
N HIS A 160 -1.02 3.72 5.18
CA HIS A 160 -0.01 3.15 4.30
C HIS A 160 -0.52 2.81 2.90
N LEU A 161 -1.83 2.73 2.66
CA LEU A 161 -2.43 2.53 1.34
C LEU A 161 -2.87 3.83 0.65
N CYS A 162 -2.77 4.97 1.34
CA CYS A 162 -3.38 6.22 0.89
C CYS A 162 -2.98 6.64 -0.53
N ARG A 163 -1.73 6.42 -0.94
CA ARG A 163 -1.25 6.93 -2.24
C ARG A 163 -1.81 6.14 -3.41
N ILE A 164 -1.79 4.81 -3.36
CA ILE A 164 -2.41 3.99 -4.40
C ILE A 164 -3.93 4.16 -4.44
N ILE A 165 -4.58 4.37 -3.28
CA ILE A 165 -6.02 4.69 -3.20
C ILE A 165 -6.31 6.02 -3.91
N GLN A 166 -5.51 7.05 -3.65
CA GLN A 166 -5.65 8.34 -4.34
C GLN A 166 -5.36 8.25 -5.83
N ALA A 167 -4.40 7.43 -6.25
CA ALA A 167 -4.17 7.15 -7.68
C ALA A 167 -5.38 6.47 -8.33
N ALA A 168 -5.98 5.48 -7.68
CA ALA A 168 -7.22 4.84 -8.14
C ALA A 168 -8.39 5.85 -8.22
N HIS A 169 -8.47 6.78 -7.28
CA HIS A 169 -9.45 7.88 -7.31
C HIS A 169 -9.22 8.83 -8.49
N LEU A 170 -7.97 9.26 -8.71
CA LEU A 170 -7.57 10.13 -9.82
C LEU A 170 -7.97 9.53 -11.17
N LEU A 171 -7.73 8.23 -11.37
CA LEU A 171 -8.09 7.54 -12.61
C LEU A 171 -9.60 7.58 -12.86
N GLN A 172 -10.42 7.56 -11.81
CA GLN A 172 -11.89 7.61 -11.91
C GLN A 172 -12.47 9.03 -12.01
N ALA A 173 -11.77 10.02 -11.46
CA ALA A 173 -12.26 11.39 -11.38
C ALA A 173 -12.46 12.01 -12.79
N PRO A 174 -13.46 12.89 -12.98
CA PRO A 174 -13.54 13.75 -14.15
C PRO A 174 -12.28 14.64 -14.27
N LYS A 175 -11.86 14.97 -15.51
CA LYS A 175 -10.57 15.64 -15.81
C LYS A 175 -10.72 16.77 -16.83
N SER A 176 -11.83 17.51 -16.76
CA SER A 176 -12.29 18.40 -17.83
C SER A 176 -12.56 19.83 -17.41
N SER A 177 -12.93 20.06 -16.15
CA SER A 177 -13.42 21.35 -15.64
C SER A 177 -12.46 21.99 -14.63
N ALA A 178 -12.66 23.28 -14.33
CA ALA A 178 -11.92 23.94 -13.25
C ALA A 178 -12.29 23.37 -11.87
N ASP A 179 -13.54 22.95 -11.70
CA ASP A 179 -14.01 22.32 -10.45
C ASP A 179 -13.37 20.94 -10.26
N ASP A 180 -13.13 20.22 -11.36
CA ASP A 180 -12.41 18.94 -11.36
C ASP A 180 -10.98 19.12 -10.85
N ILE A 181 -10.29 20.21 -11.25
CA ILE A 181 -8.94 20.54 -10.76
C ILE A 181 -8.95 20.74 -9.24
N THR A 182 -9.91 21.50 -8.71
CA THR A 182 -10.03 21.72 -7.26
C THR A 182 -10.37 20.43 -6.51
N THR A 183 -11.23 19.58 -7.09
CA THR A 183 -11.60 18.29 -6.52
C THR A 183 -10.41 17.33 -6.49
N ILE A 184 -9.68 17.19 -7.59
CA ILE A 184 -8.47 16.36 -7.65
C ILE A 184 -7.41 16.88 -6.69
N SER A 185 -7.16 18.18 -6.65
CA SER A 185 -6.13 18.76 -5.77
C SER A 185 -6.43 18.56 -4.29
N SER A 186 -7.70 18.54 -3.89
CA SER A 186 -8.10 18.31 -2.50
C SER A 186 -8.16 16.83 -2.11
N THR A 187 -8.48 15.93 -3.05
CA THR A 187 -8.59 14.49 -2.81
C THR A 187 -7.28 13.74 -2.98
N CYS A 188 -6.42 14.18 -3.90
CA CYS A 188 -5.19 13.53 -4.32
C CYS A 188 -3.93 14.17 -3.70
N PHE A 189 -4.04 14.73 -2.50
CA PHE A 189 -3.01 15.52 -1.83
C PHE A 189 -1.76 14.74 -1.38
N LYS A 190 -1.78 13.40 -1.43
CA LYS A 190 -0.60 12.55 -1.18
C LYS A 190 0.23 12.33 -2.43
N LEU A 191 -0.31 12.58 -3.62
CA LEU A 191 0.42 12.46 -4.88
C LEU A 191 1.23 13.73 -5.13
N ASN A 192 2.52 13.56 -5.42
CA ASN A 192 3.41 14.68 -5.74
C ASN A 192 3.29 15.11 -7.21
N SER A 193 3.95 16.21 -7.57
CA SER A 193 3.88 16.81 -8.91
C SER A 193 4.28 15.83 -10.02
N LEU A 194 5.37 15.07 -9.83
CA LEU A 194 5.88 14.09 -10.80
C LEU A 194 4.90 12.93 -11.00
N GLN A 195 4.32 12.46 -9.91
CA GLN A 195 3.32 11.40 -9.90
C GLN A 195 2.04 11.82 -10.63
N LEU A 196 1.50 13.00 -10.32
CA LEU A 196 0.30 13.53 -10.99
C LEU A 196 0.55 13.78 -12.47
N HIS A 197 1.68 14.38 -12.83
CA HIS A 197 2.07 14.57 -14.23
C HIS A 197 2.10 13.22 -14.96
N CYS A 198 2.80 12.23 -14.42
CA CYS A 198 2.93 10.90 -15.02
C CYS A 198 1.56 10.24 -15.23
N LEU A 199 0.71 10.19 -14.20
CA LEU A 199 -0.59 9.55 -14.25
C LEU A 199 -1.55 10.25 -15.23
N LEU A 200 -1.58 11.58 -15.25
CA LEU A 200 -2.46 12.35 -16.11
C LEU A 200 -2.02 12.33 -17.58
N THR A 201 -0.72 12.42 -17.86
CA THR A 201 -0.20 12.35 -19.24
C THR A 201 -0.33 10.94 -19.82
N ARG A 202 -0.26 9.90 -18.98
CA ARG A 202 -0.45 8.50 -19.41
C ARG A 202 -1.90 8.05 -19.41
N TYR A 203 -2.83 8.90 -18.96
CA TYR A 203 -4.23 8.54 -18.92
C TYR A 203 -4.76 8.24 -20.32
N ILE A 204 -5.46 7.11 -20.46
CA ILE A 204 -6.08 6.65 -21.70
C ILE A 204 -7.59 6.87 -21.55
N PRO A 205 -8.16 7.91 -22.18
CA PRO A 205 -9.59 8.20 -22.09
C PRO A 205 -10.43 7.10 -22.72
N GLU A 206 -11.54 6.74 -22.07
CA GLU A 206 -12.53 5.83 -22.64
C GLU A 206 -13.41 6.54 -23.69
N ALA A 207 -14.23 5.78 -24.43
CA ALA A 207 -15.04 6.32 -25.54
C ALA A 207 -16.04 7.44 -25.12
N ASN A 208 -16.38 7.52 -23.84
CA ASN A 208 -17.26 8.54 -23.26
C ASN A 208 -16.49 9.66 -22.52
N GLU A 209 -15.17 9.73 -22.67
CA GLU A 209 -14.33 10.72 -22.00
C GLU A 209 -13.67 11.69 -22.98
N PRO A 210 -13.64 12.99 -22.67
CA PRO A 210 -12.76 13.90 -23.38
C PRO A 210 -11.29 13.58 -23.04
N PRO A 211 -10.35 13.79 -23.98
CA PRO A 211 -8.93 13.78 -23.67
C PRO A 211 -8.56 14.79 -22.59
N VAL A 212 -7.60 14.43 -21.74
CA VAL A 212 -7.05 15.35 -20.73
C VAL A 212 -6.23 16.43 -21.45
N SER A 213 -6.60 17.70 -21.28
CA SER A 213 -5.86 18.81 -21.90
C SER A 213 -4.53 19.06 -21.20
N SER A 214 -3.50 19.49 -21.94
CA SER A 214 -2.20 19.86 -21.33
C SER A 214 -2.36 20.95 -20.26
N SER A 215 -3.22 21.94 -20.52
CA SER A 215 -3.54 22.99 -19.57
C SER A 215 -4.19 22.47 -18.27
N PHE A 216 -4.89 21.35 -18.32
CA PHE A 216 -5.43 20.69 -17.14
C PHE A 216 -4.29 20.09 -16.32
N VAL A 217 -3.40 19.33 -16.98
CA VAL A 217 -2.22 18.72 -16.36
C VAL A 217 -1.34 19.78 -15.71
N ASP A 218 -0.98 20.83 -16.45
CA ASP A 218 -0.11 21.92 -15.97
C ASP A 218 -0.66 22.57 -14.70
N ARG A 219 -1.99 22.79 -14.64
CA ARG A 219 -2.62 23.41 -13.46
C ARG A 219 -2.63 22.48 -12.24
N VAL A 220 -2.94 21.20 -12.42
CA VAL A 220 -2.92 20.22 -11.32
C VAL A 220 -1.50 20.03 -10.78
N VAL A 221 -0.52 19.92 -11.69
CA VAL A 221 0.90 19.78 -11.34
C VAL A 221 1.39 21.01 -10.58
N ALA A 222 1.11 22.21 -11.06
CA ALA A 222 1.51 23.45 -10.39
C ALA A 222 0.92 23.57 -8.96
N ILE A 223 -0.30 23.07 -8.73
CA ILE A 223 -0.87 23.04 -7.37
C ILE A 223 -0.09 22.06 -6.48
N ALA A 224 0.23 20.87 -6.98
CA ALA A 224 0.96 19.86 -6.23
C ALA A 224 2.42 20.28 -5.92
N GLU A 225 3.07 21.00 -6.82
CA GLU A 225 4.40 21.59 -6.60
C GLU A 225 4.43 22.54 -5.39
N ASN A 226 3.34 23.28 -5.17
CA ASN A 226 3.19 24.23 -4.04
C ASN A 226 2.59 23.57 -2.79
N MET A 227 2.28 22.28 -2.81
CA MET A 227 1.64 21.58 -1.70
C MET A 227 2.40 20.29 -1.35
N ALA A 228 2.19 19.23 -2.12
CA ALA A 228 2.75 17.91 -1.85
C ALA A 228 4.29 17.92 -1.92
N ASP A 229 4.86 18.63 -2.89
CA ASP A 229 6.31 18.72 -3.06
C ASP A 229 6.96 19.57 -1.97
N GLU A 230 6.36 20.71 -1.59
CA GLU A 230 6.86 21.53 -0.47
C GLU A 230 6.84 20.74 0.84
N LEU A 231 5.77 20.00 1.11
CA LEU A 231 5.70 19.10 2.27
C LEU A 231 6.81 18.04 2.22
N THR A 232 7.01 17.40 1.07
CA THR A 232 8.06 16.39 0.88
C THR A 232 9.46 16.97 1.13
N ARG A 233 9.73 18.18 0.62
CA ARG A 233 11.01 18.87 0.86
C ARG A 233 11.16 19.31 2.33
N SER A 234 10.07 19.69 3.00
CA SER A 234 10.10 20.05 4.42
C SER A 234 10.42 18.87 5.34
N ASP A 235 10.09 17.64 4.89
CA ASP A 235 10.46 16.39 5.54
C ASP A 235 11.91 15.95 5.20
N GLU A 236 12.72 16.80 4.56
CA GLU A 236 14.07 16.50 4.07
C GLU A 236 14.13 15.33 3.07
N ARG A 237 13.02 15.07 2.36
CA ARG A 237 12.92 14.04 1.33
C ARG A 237 12.96 14.64 -0.07
N GLU A 238 13.44 13.84 -1.01
CA GLU A 238 13.43 14.20 -2.43
C GLU A 238 12.08 13.86 -3.06
N VAL A 239 11.60 14.74 -3.95
CA VAL A 239 10.40 14.46 -4.74
C VAL A 239 10.76 13.45 -5.84
N ARG A 240 10.17 12.26 -5.80
CA ARG A 240 10.43 11.17 -6.73
C ARG A 240 9.15 10.64 -7.37
N LEU A 241 9.30 10.06 -8.55
CA LEU A 241 8.18 9.42 -9.24
C LEU A 241 7.75 8.14 -8.52
N GLU A 242 8.71 7.28 -8.22
CA GLU A 242 8.52 5.99 -7.55
C GLU A 242 8.43 6.15 -6.04
N GLU A 243 7.67 5.25 -5.40
CA GLU A 243 7.64 5.07 -3.96
C GLU A 243 8.86 4.27 -3.50
N ASP A 244 9.45 4.67 -2.38
CA ASP A 244 10.61 4.01 -1.81
C ASP A 244 10.21 2.65 -1.18
N SER A 245 11.01 1.62 -1.47
CA SER A 245 11.04 0.39 -0.68
C SER A 245 11.91 0.68 0.55
N ASP A 246 11.31 0.72 1.74
CA ASP A 246 11.98 1.02 3.03
C ASP A 246 13.44 0.56 3.16
#